data_AF-A0A958J4U9-F1
#
_entry.id   AF-A0A958J4U9-F1
#
_cell.length_a   1.000
_cell.length_b   1.000
_cell.length_c   1.000
_cell.angle_alpha   90.00
_cell.angle_beta   90.00
_cell.angle_gamma   90.00
#
_symmetry.space_group_name_H-M   'P 1'
#
loop_
_entity.id
_entity.type
_entity.pdbx_description
1 polymer ?
#
loop_
_entity_poly.entity_id
_entity_poly.type
_entity_poly.pdbx_seq_one_letter_code
_entity_poly.pdbx_strand_id
1 'polypeptide(L)'
;AWKASFSRMSTRELRKFVREQSFAIRSLRADAQGVPFRLNQDYEERIAALRSSRRLAAEALYNAEANWLGFVHRWYSQLLGLFSGTIKSEAKPTGDSAPPSNHTTSKKRTSDSAGRFHIYSVPLDY
;
A
#
# COMPACT_ATOMS: atom_id res chain seq x y z
N ALA A 1 -24.67 3.77 12.78
CA ALA A 1 -25.08 4.73 11.72
C ALA A 1 -23.91 5.14 10.82
N TRP A 2 -22.89 5.85 11.34
CA TRP A 2 -21.76 6.38 10.55
C TRP A 2 -21.05 5.37 9.64
N LYS A 3 -20.74 4.17 10.13
CA LYS A 3 -20.07 3.11 9.34
C LYS A 3 -20.84 2.75 8.06
N ALA A 4 -22.18 2.69 8.13
CA ALA A 4 -23.03 2.41 6.98
C ALA A 4 -23.02 3.59 5.99
N SER A 5 -23.04 4.82 6.48
CA SER A 5 -22.95 6.03 5.64
C SER A 5 -21.61 6.11 4.91
N PHE A 6 -20.49 5.82 5.58
CA PHE A 6 -19.15 5.87 4.98
C PHE A 6 -18.92 4.83 3.89
N SER A 7 -19.56 3.67 3.98
CA SER A 7 -19.47 2.64 2.94
C SER A 7 -20.02 3.08 1.57
N ARG A 8 -20.89 4.09 1.56
CA ARG A 8 -21.52 4.64 0.34
C ARG A 8 -20.80 5.87 -0.20
N MET A 9 -19.79 6.38 0.52
CA MET A 9 -19.06 7.57 0.13
C MET A 9 -17.84 7.21 -0.71
N SER A 10 -17.56 8.03 -1.72
CA SER A 10 -16.31 7.96 -2.48
C SER A 10 -15.09 8.34 -1.63
N THR A 11 -13.89 7.93 -2.05
CA THR A 11 -12.64 8.33 -1.37
C THR A 11 -12.42 9.85 -1.35
N ARG A 12 -12.94 10.58 -2.35
CA ARG A 12 -12.91 12.05 -2.37
C ARG A 12 -13.80 12.65 -1.28
N GLU A 13 -15.01 12.13 -1.11
CA GLU A 13 -15.95 12.57 -0.08
C GLU A 13 -15.45 12.23 1.32
N LEU A 14 -14.88 11.03 1.52
CA LEU A 14 -14.25 10.64 2.79
C LEU A 14 -13.09 11.58 3.16
N ARG A 15 -12.22 11.93 2.20
CA ARG A 15 -11.14 12.91 2.40
C ARG A 15 -11.65 14.33 2.69
N LYS A 16 -12.75 14.75 2.06
CA LYS A 16 -13.39 16.03 2.35
C LYS A 16 -13.94 16.04 3.78
N PHE A 17 -14.69 15.01 4.15
CA PHE A 17 -15.27 14.86 5.49
C PHE A 17 -14.21 14.88 6.60
N VAL A 18 -13.12 14.11 6.47
CA VAL A 18 -12.03 14.10 7.46
C VAL A 18 -11.40 15.49 7.64
N ARG A 19 -11.27 16.27 6.56
CA ARG A 19 -10.78 17.65 6.62
C ARG A 19 -11.75 18.58 7.33
N GLU A 20 -13.04 18.50 7.01
CA GLU A 20 -14.11 19.27 7.66
C GLU A 20 -14.19 19.00 9.16
N GLN A 21 -14.14 17.72 9.58
CA GLN A 21 -14.12 17.35 11.00
C GLN A 21 -12.88 17.88 11.71
N SER A 22 -11.71 17.83 11.06
CA SER A 22 -10.47 18.38 11.62
C SER A 22 -10.51 19.90 11.78
N PHE A 23 -11.13 20.60 10.82
CA PHE A 23 -11.36 22.03 10.91
C PHE A 23 -12.33 22.38 12.05
N ALA A 24 -13.46 21.67 12.15
CA ALA A 24 -14.45 21.88 13.21
C ALA A 24 -13.85 21.67 14.61
N ILE A 25 -13.02 20.64 14.80
CA ILE A 25 -12.30 20.41 16.06
C ILE A 25 -11.37 21.59 16.40
N ARG A 26 -10.65 22.12 15.41
CA ARG A 26 -9.76 23.29 15.64
C ARG A 26 -10.55 24.54 16.01
N SER A 27 -11.67 24.80 15.32
CA SER A 27 -12.55 25.93 15.62
C SER A 27 -13.07 25.84 17.05
N LEU A 28 -13.65 24.69 17.44
CA LEU A 28 -14.19 24.50 18.79
C LEU A 28 -13.11 24.64 19.87
N ARG A 29 -11.88 24.20 19.61
CA ARG A 29 -10.77 24.41 20.55
C ARG A 29 -10.38 25.87 20.68
N ALA A 30 -10.37 26.63 19.59
CA ALA A 30 -10.10 28.06 19.63
C ALA A 30 -11.19 28.80 20.41
N ASP A 31 -12.46 28.45 20.16
CA ASP A 31 -13.61 29.02 20.86
C ASP A 31 -13.57 28.70 22.37
N ALA A 32 -13.14 27.48 22.74
CA ALA A 32 -13.04 27.04 24.13
C ALA A 32 -11.94 27.74 24.95
N GLN A 33 -10.91 28.33 24.33
CA GLN A 33 -9.79 28.96 25.04
C GLN A 33 -10.19 30.18 25.89
N GLY A 34 -11.36 30.80 25.61
CA GLY A 34 -11.90 31.93 26.36
C GLY A 34 -13.05 31.60 27.31
N VAL A 35 -13.38 30.31 27.49
CA VAL A 35 -14.64 29.89 28.13
C VAL A 35 -14.41 29.37 29.56
N PRO A 36 -15.23 29.76 30.56
CA PRO A 36 -15.15 29.23 31.93
C PRO A 36 -15.27 27.70 31.98
N PHE A 37 -14.54 27.07 32.90
CA PHE A 37 -14.37 25.61 33.00
C PHE A 37 -15.67 24.78 32.90
N ARG A 38 -16.80 25.25 33.46
CA ARG A 38 -18.10 24.53 33.41
C ARG A 38 -18.70 24.45 32.01
N LEU A 39 -18.52 25.47 31.18
CA LEU A 39 -18.98 25.47 29.77
C LEU A 39 -18.00 24.72 28.86
N ASN A 40 -16.78 24.44 29.35
CA ASN A 40 -15.75 23.70 28.61
C ASN A 40 -16.09 22.20 28.47
N GLN A 41 -16.92 21.65 29.36
CA GLN A 41 -17.35 20.25 29.27
C GLN A 41 -18.16 19.97 27.99
N ASP A 42 -19.07 20.88 27.63
CA ASP A 42 -19.85 20.77 26.38
C ASP A 42 -18.94 20.83 25.14
N TYR A 43 -17.88 21.65 25.17
CA TYR A 43 -16.89 21.70 24.10
C TYR A 43 -16.12 20.39 24.00
N GLU A 44 -15.67 19.82 25.12
CA GLU A 44 -14.96 18.55 25.13
C GLU A 44 -15.84 17.39 24.63
N GLU A 45 -17.12 17.35 25.00
CA GLU A 45 -18.07 16.34 24.50
C GLU A 45 -18.26 16.45 22.98
N ARG A 46 -18.46 17.68 22.46
CA ARG A 46 -18.57 17.92 21.02
C ARG A 46 -17.29 17.55 20.29
N ILE A 47 -16.14 17.92 20.83
CA ILE A 47 -14.83 17.58 20.26
C ILE A 47 -14.62 16.06 20.26
N ALA A 48 -15.01 15.36 21.33
CA ALA A 48 -14.94 13.89 21.41
C ALA A 48 -15.82 13.23 20.35
N ALA A 49 -17.05 13.73 20.14
CA ALA A 49 -17.93 13.24 19.09
C ALA A 49 -17.31 13.41 17.68
N LEU A 50 -16.76 14.59 17.37
CA LEU A 50 -16.07 14.86 16.09
C LEU A 50 -14.81 14.00 15.91
N ARG A 51 -14.05 13.72 16.98
CA ARG A 51 -12.88 12.82 16.91
C ARG A 51 -13.31 11.40 16.57
N SER A 52 -14.41 10.93 17.16
CA SER A 52 -14.93 9.57 16.90
C SER A 52 -15.40 9.40 15.46
N SER A 53 -16.14 10.37 14.92
CA SER A 53 -16.61 10.35 13.53
C SER A 53 -15.44 10.44 12.54
N ARG A 54 -14.45 11.32 12.81
CA ARG A 54 -13.23 11.44 12.02
C ARG A 54 -12.46 10.12 11.95
N ARG A 55 -12.28 9.44 13.09
CA ARG A 55 -11.56 8.16 13.15
C ARG A 55 -12.22 7.11 12.25
N LEU A 56 -13.53 6.93 12.38
CA LEU A 56 -14.29 5.98 11.58
C LEU A 56 -14.22 6.29 10.07
N ALA A 57 -14.24 7.57 9.69
CA ALA A 57 -14.09 7.98 8.29
C ALA A 57 -12.67 7.74 7.75
N ALA A 58 -11.64 7.97 8.58
CA ALA A 58 -10.26 7.70 8.23
C ALA A 58 -9.98 6.19 8.06
N GLU A 59 -10.56 5.36 8.92
CA GLU A 59 -10.50 3.89 8.78
C GLU A 59 -11.19 3.44 7.48
N ALA A 60 -12.34 4.00 7.13
CA ALA A 60 -13.00 3.71 5.85
C ALA A 60 -12.16 4.13 4.64
N LEU A 61 -11.51 5.30 4.70
CA LEU A 61 -10.61 5.78 3.66
C LEU A 61 -9.39 4.85 3.49
N TYR A 62 -8.75 4.47 4.58
CA TYR A 62 -7.60 3.55 4.56
C TYR A 62 -7.97 2.21 3.92
N ASN A 63 -9.11 1.64 4.30
CA ASN A 63 -9.58 0.38 3.70
C ASN A 63 -9.87 0.52 2.20
N ALA A 64 -10.46 1.63 1.77
CA ALA A 64 -10.70 1.89 0.35
C ALA A 64 -9.39 2.04 -0.46
N GLU A 65 -8.40 2.73 0.10
CA GLU A 65 -7.07 2.91 -0.51
C GLU A 65 -6.27 1.60 -0.55
N ALA A 66 -6.31 0.80 0.52
CA ALA A 66 -5.66 -0.51 0.59
C ALA A 66 -6.25 -1.50 -0.43
N ASN A 67 -7.57 -1.48 -0.64
CA ASN A 67 -8.23 -2.31 -1.65
C ASN A 67 -7.76 -1.97 -3.07
N TRP A 68 -7.59 -0.67 -3.36
CA TRP A 68 -7.05 -0.22 -4.65
C TRP A 68 -5.59 -0.68 -4.85
N LEU A 69 -4.72 -0.46 -3.86
CA LEU A 69 -3.32 -0.91 -3.95
C LEU A 69 -3.21 -2.43 -4.13
N GLY A 70 -4.03 -3.20 -3.41
CA GLY A 70 -4.12 -4.64 -3.58
C GLY A 70 -4.61 -5.05 -4.97
N PHE A 71 -5.56 -4.32 -5.55
CA PHE A 71 -6.01 -4.54 -6.94
C PHE A 71 -4.88 -4.26 -7.94
N VAL A 72 -4.22 -3.11 -7.84
CA VAL A 72 -3.09 -2.73 -8.71
C VAL A 72 -1.99 -3.78 -8.64
N HIS A 73 -1.62 -4.22 -7.43
CA HIS A 73 -0.62 -5.27 -7.24
C HIS A 73 -1.03 -6.58 -7.92
N ARG A 74 -2.26 -7.08 -7.68
CA ARG A 74 -2.75 -8.31 -8.32
C ARG A 74 -2.78 -8.21 -9.85
N TRP A 75 -3.24 -7.08 -10.38
CA TRP A 75 -3.28 -6.84 -11.82
C TRP A 75 -1.88 -6.83 -12.43
N TYR A 76 -0.94 -6.14 -11.78
CA TYR A 76 0.46 -6.09 -12.18
C TYR A 76 1.12 -7.49 -12.15
N SER A 77 0.90 -8.28 -11.10
CA SER A 77 1.38 -9.66 -11.03
C SER A 77 0.79 -10.55 -12.13
N GLN A 78 -0.48 -10.38 -12.49
CA GLN A 78 -1.09 -11.12 -13.60
C GLN A 78 -0.48 -10.75 -14.95
N LEU A 79 -0.21 -9.47 -15.20
CA LEU A 79 0.48 -9.04 -16.41
C LEU A 79 1.89 -9.64 -16.49
N LEU A 80 2.67 -9.57 -15.42
CA LEU A 80 3.99 -10.18 -15.38
C LEU A 80 3.93 -11.70 -15.62
N GLY A 81 2.90 -12.39 -15.12
CA GLY A 81 2.63 -13.80 -15.41
C GLY A 81 2.37 -14.08 -16.89
N LEU A 82 1.59 -13.22 -17.56
CA LEU A 82 1.29 -13.35 -18.98
C LEU A 82 2.54 -13.13 -19.87
N PHE A 83 3.44 -12.24 -19.47
CA PHE A 83 4.69 -12.00 -20.21
C PHE A 83 5.80 -13.00 -19.89
N SER A 84 5.76 -13.67 -18.73
CA SER A 84 6.71 -14.75 -18.40
C SER A 84 6.30 -16.11 -18.96
N GLY A 85 5.02 -16.31 -19.27
CA GLY A 85 4.46 -17.55 -19.81
C GLY A 85 4.69 -17.82 -21.32
N THR A 86 5.30 -16.88 -22.07
CA THR A 86 5.62 -17.08 -23.49
C THR A 86 7.01 -17.67 -23.74
N ILE A 87 7.87 -17.81 -22.72
CA ILE A 87 9.10 -18.61 -22.83
C ILE A 87 8.79 -20.05 -22.41
N LYS A 88 7.86 -20.71 -23.11
CA LYS A 88 7.94 -22.16 -23.24
C LYS A 88 9.09 -22.45 -24.20
N SER A 89 10.29 -22.50 -23.63
CA SER A 89 11.43 -23.17 -24.24
C SER A 89 11.04 -24.62 -24.44
N GLU A 90 10.55 -24.93 -25.64
CA GLU A 90 10.55 -26.29 -26.16
C GLU A 90 12.00 -26.65 -26.54
N ALA A 91 12.87 -26.76 -25.53
CA ALA A 91 14.15 -27.42 -25.67
C ALA A 91 13.94 -28.91 -25.38
N LYS A 92 13.70 -29.67 -26.46
CA LYS A 92 13.79 -31.13 -26.64
C LYS A 92 13.93 -32.00 -25.37
N PRO A 93 13.07 -33.02 -25.16
CA PRO A 93 13.49 -34.22 -24.47
C PRO A 93 14.36 -35.03 -25.44
N THR A 94 15.65 -34.74 -25.51
CA THR A 94 16.63 -35.66 -26.12
C THR A 94 16.87 -36.77 -25.10
N GLY A 95 15.93 -37.70 -25.03
CA GLY A 95 16.17 -39.01 -24.44
C GLY A 95 17.12 -39.76 -25.37
N ASP A 96 18.43 -39.59 -25.15
CA ASP A 96 19.45 -40.47 -25.72
C ASP A 96 20.07 -41.30 -24.61
N SER A 97 20.02 -42.60 -24.84
CA SER A 97 20.66 -43.67 -24.10
C SER A 97 22.14 -43.38 -23.83
N ALA A 98 22.58 -43.45 -22.57
CA ALA A 98 24.00 -43.65 -22.27
C ALA A 98 24.37 -45.10 -22.65
N PRO A 99 25.61 -45.38 -23.13
CA PRO A 99 26.72 -45.56 -22.20
C PRO A 99 28.08 -45.04 -22.79
N PRO A 100 29.26 -45.18 -22.13
CA PRO A 100 30.09 -44.04 -21.76
C PRO A 100 31.43 -43.97 -22.52
N SER A 101 31.98 -42.77 -22.75
CA SER A 101 33.40 -42.65 -23.12
C SER A 101 34.10 -41.60 -22.25
N ASN A 102 34.94 -42.11 -21.36
CA ASN A 102 35.92 -41.37 -20.58
C ASN A 102 36.83 -40.52 -21.49
N HIS A 103 36.91 -39.21 -21.23
CA HIS A 103 38.18 -38.52 -21.37
C HIS A 103 38.34 -37.44 -20.29
N THR A 104 39.41 -37.63 -19.53
CA THR A 104 39.91 -36.83 -18.43
C THR A 104 40.63 -35.56 -18.88
N THR A 105 40.64 -34.59 -17.96
CA THR A 105 41.62 -33.52 -17.70
C THR A 105 41.40 -32.10 -18.26
N SER A 106 41.01 -31.23 -17.31
CA SER A 106 41.72 -30.01 -16.88
C SER A 106 41.86 -28.81 -17.84
N LYS A 107 41.17 -27.71 -17.51
CA LYS A 107 41.85 -26.43 -17.21
C LYS A 107 40.97 -25.44 -16.44
N LYS A 108 41.53 -25.05 -15.30
CA LYS A 108 41.25 -23.94 -14.39
C LYS A 108 41.09 -22.58 -15.09
N ARG A 109 40.11 -21.75 -14.69
CA ARG A 109 40.13 -20.26 -14.61
C ARG A 109 38.90 -19.79 -13.82
N THR A 110 39.07 -19.49 -12.53
CA THR A 110 39.19 -18.14 -11.94
C THR A 110 37.94 -17.28 -12.09
N SER A 111 37.46 -16.82 -10.94
CA SER A 111 36.46 -15.76 -10.74
C SER A 111 36.54 -14.64 -11.76
N ASP A 112 35.40 -14.05 -12.12
CA ASP A 112 35.19 -12.62 -11.91
C ASP A 112 33.71 -12.20 -12.03
N SER A 113 33.28 -11.47 -11.00
CA SER A 113 32.31 -10.38 -10.93
C SER A 113 31.39 -10.11 -12.13
N ALA A 114 30.07 -10.03 -11.89
CA ALA A 114 29.31 -8.76 -11.98
C ALA A 114 27.81 -9.02 -12.16
N GLY A 115 27.07 -8.98 -11.05
CA GLY A 115 25.62 -8.84 -11.04
C GLY A 115 25.20 -7.98 -9.86
N ARG A 116 25.83 -6.81 -9.68
CA ARG A 116 25.36 -5.82 -8.70
C ARG A 116 24.03 -5.27 -9.19
N PHE A 117 22.94 -5.71 -8.58
CA PHE A 117 21.66 -5.05 -8.72
C PHE A 117 21.77 -3.67 -8.06
N HIS A 118 21.92 -2.63 -8.88
CA HIS A 118 21.77 -1.25 -8.43
C HIS A 118 20.28 -0.99 -8.24
N ILE A 119 19.81 -1.05 -6.99
CA ILE A 119 18.49 -0.55 -6.62
C ILE A 119 18.63 0.98 -6.62
N TYR A 120 18.11 1.64 -7.65
CA TYR A 120 17.91 3.08 -7.62
C TYR A 120 16.79 3.37 -6.62
N SER A 121 17.15 3.75 -5.41
CA SER A 121 16.22 4.36 -4.47
C SER A 121 15.72 5.67 -5.09
N VAL A 122 14.44 5.70 -5.47
CA VAL A 122 13.75 6.94 -5.84
C VAL A 122 13.72 7.82 -4.59
N PRO A 123 14.27 9.06 -4.63
CA PRO A 123 14.12 9.97 -3.51
C PRO A 123 12.64 10.36 -3.43
N LEU A 124 12.01 9.98 -2.33
CA LEU A 124 10.74 10.58 -1.92
C LEU A 124 11.11 11.94 -1.33
N ASP A 125 10.94 13.01 -2.11
CA ASP A 125 10.91 14.37 -1.58
C ASP A 125 9.69 14.47 -0.67
N TYR A 126 9.93 14.36 0.63
CA TYR A 126 8.99 14.70 1.69
C TYR A 126 9.31 16.09 2.23
#